data_AF-A0A5R9B8L7-F1
#
_entry.id   AF-A0A5R9B8L7-F1
#
_cell.length_a   1.000
_cell.length_b   1.000
_cell.length_c   1.000
_cell.angle_alpha   90.00
_cell.angle_beta   90.00
_cell.angle_gamma   90.00
#
_symmetry.space_group_name_H-M   'P 1'
#
loop_
_entity.id
_entity.type
_entity.pdbx_description
1 polymer ?
#
loop_
_entity_poly.entity_id
_entity_poly.type
_entity_poly.pdbx_seq_one_letter_code
_entity_poly.pdbx_strand_id
1 'polypeptide(L)'
;MPRKSLRPGTHGEVNVRKDNSGGYFARVLYRDARGNRREILVREKTKGAVRRVFNEKWHGLSQQMHTTGSLEVVTIERLFQEWAEYEDQKIKSLRDRGLPPHIEPHTHHQYKGLVRNHLLPRAANWQLRDITVGKLDRLFLEILNDGSSSAAEKIRAIMSRMFRYAMHQDWIASNLVRDTDPELIRGKKTKPKALKPEEITAAREAAKAWENELNSRKVPMLDIMDLMIGTGCRISEALALHWDDVHLEADEPWVHIRYAAKWRSGEGVVIGPTKGRKETRIVVPKYVADILLRRRINSEHALVFHNRDGRHLHPSYVRKKLKEAMAQGGVDAFADDGGFKSHLFRKTALTAIERTYGLEAAASQAGHSRVAITERSYVEENLQPVNYSSALDSLIQRDRQTSTTETS
;
A
#
# COMPACT_ATOMS: atom_id res chain seq x y z
N MET A 1 -30.75 2.51 -20.49
CA MET A 1 -29.78 1.38 -20.63
C MET A 1 -30.46 0.09 -20.20
N PRO A 2 -30.41 -1.00 -20.98
CA PRO A 2 -31.02 -2.25 -20.57
C PRO A 2 -30.22 -2.85 -19.39
N ARG A 3 -30.87 -3.09 -18.25
CA ARG A 3 -30.27 -3.78 -17.10
C ARG A 3 -29.77 -5.15 -17.57
N LYS A 4 -28.46 -5.41 -17.46
CA LYS A 4 -27.87 -6.74 -17.70
C LYS A 4 -28.71 -7.80 -17.00
N SER A 5 -29.21 -8.78 -17.76
CA SER A 5 -30.01 -9.88 -17.19
C SER A 5 -29.18 -10.64 -16.15
N LEU A 6 -29.74 -10.82 -14.95
CA LEU A 6 -29.21 -11.72 -13.93
C LEU A 6 -29.04 -13.13 -14.53
N ARG A 7 -27.91 -13.79 -14.25
CA ARG A 7 -27.66 -15.18 -14.63
C ARG A 7 -28.37 -16.13 -13.64
N PRO A 8 -28.80 -17.34 -14.05
CA PRO A 8 -29.25 -18.37 -13.10
C PRO A 8 -28.24 -18.56 -11.96
N GLY A 9 -28.72 -18.70 -10.72
CA GLY A 9 -27.86 -18.83 -9.53
C GLY A 9 -27.21 -17.52 -9.06
N THR A 10 -27.60 -16.36 -9.60
CA THR A 10 -27.10 -15.05 -9.15
C THR A 10 -28.22 -14.15 -8.61
N HIS A 11 -27.86 -13.27 -7.69
CA HIS A 11 -28.75 -12.23 -7.15
C HIS A 11 -28.32 -10.83 -7.59
N GLY A 12 -29.26 -9.89 -7.58
CA GLY A 12 -29.01 -8.47 -7.82
C GLY A 12 -28.33 -7.77 -6.66
N GLU A 13 -28.01 -6.50 -6.85
CA GLU A 13 -27.35 -5.67 -5.85
C GLU A 13 -28.21 -5.51 -4.58
N VAL A 14 -27.59 -5.68 -3.40
CA VAL A 14 -28.26 -5.64 -2.10
C VAL A 14 -28.39 -4.19 -1.62
N ASN A 15 -29.46 -3.54 -2.05
CA ASN A 15 -29.77 -2.17 -1.65
C ASN A 15 -30.62 -2.16 -0.37
N VAL A 16 -30.00 -1.79 0.75
CA VAL A 16 -30.66 -1.67 2.07
C VAL A 16 -31.31 -0.30 2.21
N ARG A 17 -32.61 -0.27 2.52
CA ARG A 17 -33.40 0.95 2.71
C ARG A 17 -33.93 1.03 4.14
N LYS A 18 -34.23 2.24 4.62
CA LYS A 18 -34.87 2.46 5.93
C LYS A 18 -36.37 2.22 5.79
N ASP A 19 -36.97 1.55 6.77
CA ASP A 19 -38.41 1.32 6.85
C ASP A 19 -39.09 2.45 7.63
N ASN A 20 -40.38 2.67 7.39
CA ASN A 20 -41.18 3.71 8.06
C ASN A 20 -41.37 3.43 9.56
N SER A 21 -41.16 2.18 9.97
CA SER A 21 -41.20 1.69 11.35
C SER A 21 -39.89 1.91 12.13
N GLY A 22 -38.87 2.53 11.53
CA GLY A 22 -37.55 2.77 12.15
C GLY A 22 -36.52 1.66 11.93
N GLY A 23 -36.92 0.53 11.34
CA GLY A 23 -36.01 -0.57 10.93
C GLY A 23 -35.34 -0.35 9.56
N TYR A 24 -34.70 -1.40 9.05
CA TYR A 24 -34.11 -1.46 7.72
C TYR A 24 -34.60 -2.70 6.97
N PHE A 25 -34.69 -2.62 5.65
CA PHE A 25 -35.05 -3.76 4.80
C PHE A 25 -34.25 -3.81 3.50
N ALA A 26 -34.11 -4.99 2.91
CA ALA A 26 -33.57 -5.19 1.57
C ALA A 26 -34.48 -6.13 0.78
N ARG A 27 -34.77 -5.75 -0.46
CA ARG A 27 -35.55 -6.53 -1.44
C ARG A 27 -34.63 -6.85 -2.61
N VAL A 28 -34.24 -8.12 -2.74
CA VAL A 28 -33.23 -8.53 -3.71
C VAL A 28 -33.80 -9.60 -4.63
N LEU A 29 -33.78 -9.32 -5.93
CA LEU A 29 -34.17 -10.29 -6.95
C LEU A 29 -33.03 -11.27 -7.21
N TYR A 30 -33.35 -12.54 -7.38
CA TYR A 30 -32.41 -13.57 -7.80
C TYR A 30 -33.02 -14.43 -8.92
N ARG A 31 -32.19 -15.17 -9.65
CA ARG A 31 -32.67 -16.24 -10.54
C ARG A 31 -32.38 -17.60 -9.92
N ASP A 32 -33.41 -18.45 -9.85
CA ASP A 32 -33.24 -19.84 -9.42
C ASP A 32 -32.49 -20.69 -10.48
N ALA A 33 -32.17 -21.94 -10.14
CA ALA A 33 -31.48 -22.87 -11.04
C ALA A 33 -32.22 -23.14 -12.36
N ARG A 34 -33.55 -22.97 -12.37
CA ARG A 34 -34.40 -23.11 -13.57
C ARG A 34 -34.52 -21.79 -14.34
N GLY A 35 -33.82 -20.74 -13.90
CA GLY A 35 -33.81 -19.43 -14.53
C GLY A 35 -34.99 -18.54 -14.16
N ASN A 36 -35.89 -18.95 -13.26
CA ASN A 36 -37.03 -18.12 -12.86
C ASN A 36 -36.59 -17.00 -11.92
N ARG A 37 -37.15 -15.81 -12.09
CA ARG A 37 -36.92 -14.70 -11.18
C ARG A 37 -37.71 -14.91 -9.89
N ARG A 38 -37.00 -14.84 -8.76
CA ARG A 38 -37.54 -14.90 -7.41
C ARG A 38 -36.98 -13.75 -6.58
N GLU A 39 -37.49 -13.61 -5.36
CA GLU A 39 -37.16 -12.49 -4.49
C GLU A 39 -36.85 -12.97 -3.07
N ILE A 40 -35.87 -12.32 -2.43
CA ILE A 40 -35.64 -12.41 -0.98
C ILE A 40 -35.93 -11.03 -0.38
N LEU A 41 -36.82 -11.02 0.60
CA LEU A 41 -37.08 -9.87 1.46
C LEU A 41 -36.53 -10.13 2.86
N VAL A 42 -35.74 -9.21 3.37
CA VAL A 42 -35.20 -9.23 4.74
C VAL A 42 -35.51 -7.91 5.42
N ARG A 43 -35.95 -7.96 6.68
CA ARG A 43 -36.20 -6.81 7.56
C ARG A 43 -35.46 -7.01 8.88
N GLU A 44 -34.68 -6.02 9.31
CA GLU A 44 -33.92 -6.08 10.56
C GLU A 44 -33.74 -4.68 11.17
N LYS A 45 -33.33 -4.62 12.46
CA LYS A 45 -33.16 -3.34 13.19
C LYS A 45 -31.99 -2.47 12.71
N THR A 46 -30.99 -3.06 12.05
CA THR A 46 -29.79 -2.33 11.59
C THR A 46 -29.44 -2.69 10.14
N LYS A 47 -28.74 -1.79 9.42
CA LYS A 47 -28.25 -2.07 8.06
C LYS A 47 -27.36 -3.32 7.99
N GLY A 48 -26.50 -3.51 9.00
CA GLY A 48 -25.59 -4.66 9.09
C GLY A 48 -26.35 -5.97 9.28
N ALA A 49 -27.37 -5.98 10.15
CA ALA A 49 -28.20 -7.16 10.37
C ALA A 49 -28.99 -7.57 9.10
N VAL A 50 -29.55 -6.60 8.36
CA VAL A 50 -30.21 -6.89 7.07
C VAL A 50 -29.28 -7.61 6.11
N ARG A 51 -28.05 -7.10 5.95
CA ARG A 51 -27.05 -7.72 5.06
C ARG A 51 -26.70 -9.13 5.54
N ARG A 52 -26.38 -9.30 6.82
CA ARG A 52 -26.03 -10.60 7.40
C ARG A 52 -27.11 -11.65 7.15
N VAL A 53 -28.36 -11.35 7.51
CA VAL A 53 -29.50 -12.27 7.37
C VAL A 53 -29.83 -12.54 5.90
N PHE A 54 -29.73 -11.52 5.02
CA PHE A 54 -29.86 -11.73 3.58
C PHE A 54 -28.82 -12.72 3.06
N ASN A 55 -27.57 -12.54 3.43
CA ASN A 55 -26.48 -13.41 2.98
C ASN A 55 -26.61 -14.84 3.53
N GLU A 56 -27.08 -15.01 4.76
CA GLU A 56 -27.41 -16.33 5.33
C GLU A 56 -28.52 -17.03 4.52
N LYS A 57 -29.63 -16.33 4.22
CA LYS A 57 -30.74 -16.88 3.40
C LYS A 57 -30.29 -17.19 1.98
N TRP A 58 -29.56 -16.27 1.34
CA TRP A 58 -29.04 -16.47 -0.01
C TRP A 58 -28.08 -17.65 -0.06
N HIS A 59 -27.19 -17.76 0.91
CA HIS A 59 -26.24 -18.87 1.00
C HIS A 59 -26.98 -20.22 1.02
N GLY A 60 -27.97 -20.40 1.90
CA GLY A 60 -28.78 -21.62 1.95
C GLY A 60 -29.46 -21.95 0.62
N LEU A 61 -30.07 -20.96 -0.03
CA LEU A 61 -30.70 -21.13 -1.34
C LEU A 61 -29.69 -21.45 -2.44
N SER A 62 -28.53 -20.79 -2.44
CA SER A 62 -27.49 -21.00 -3.44
C SER A 62 -26.90 -22.40 -3.34
N GLN A 63 -26.75 -22.95 -2.12
CA GLN A 63 -26.29 -24.32 -1.95
C GLN A 63 -27.24 -25.34 -2.53
N GLN A 64 -28.55 -25.18 -2.29
CA GLN A 64 -29.58 -26.04 -2.88
C GLN A 64 -29.60 -25.98 -4.42
N MET A 65 -29.13 -24.88 -5.01
CA MET A 65 -29.03 -24.71 -6.47
C MET A 65 -27.73 -25.29 -7.05
N HIS A 66 -26.66 -25.36 -6.26
CA HIS A 66 -25.36 -25.90 -6.69
C HIS A 66 -25.16 -27.38 -6.32
N THR A 67 -25.97 -27.95 -5.43
CA THR A 67 -25.93 -29.39 -5.08
C THR A 67 -26.26 -30.33 -6.24
N THR A 68 -26.67 -29.83 -7.41
CA THR A 68 -26.85 -30.66 -8.61
C THR A 68 -25.55 -30.91 -9.39
N GLY A 69 -24.42 -30.28 -9.04
CA GLY A 69 -23.22 -30.29 -9.90
C GLY A 69 -21.87 -30.72 -9.30
N SER A 70 -21.65 -30.69 -7.99
CA SER A 70 -20.35 -31.09 -7.42
C SER A 70 -20.49 -31.71 -6.03
N LEU A 71 -20.17 -33.00 -5.95
CA LEU A 71 -19.99 -33.75 -4.69
C LEU A 71 -18.64 -33.46 -4.02
N GLU A 72 -17.83 -32.58 -4.61
CA GLU A 72 -16.44 -32.40 -4.22
C GLU A 72 -16.30 -31.48 -3.01
N VAL A 73 -15.75 -32.01 -1.92
CA VAL A 73 -15.48 -31.23 -0.70
C VAL A 73 -14.23 -30.38 -0.93
N VAL A 74 -14.44 -29.07 -1.10
CA VAL A 74 -13.34 -28.10 -1.22
C VAL A 74 -13.11 -27.40 0.12
N THR A 75 -11.86 -27.45 0.61
CA THR A 75 -11.41 -26.74 1.82
C THR A 75 -10.71 -25.42 1.48
N ILE A 76 -10.50 -24.57 2.48
CA ILE A 76 -9.72 -23.32 2.33
C ILE A 76 -8.27 -23.61 1.97
N GLU A 77 -7.67 -24.67 2.51
CA GLU A 77 -6.31 -25.06 2.13
C GLU A 77 -6.22 -25.44 0.66
N ARG A 78 -7.11 -26.31 0.18
CA ARG A 78 -7.17 -26.67 -1.24
C ARG A 78 -7.41 -25.45 -2.12
N LEU A 79 -8.37 -24.61 -1.74
CA LEU A 79 -8.64 -23.35 -2.45
C LEU A 79 -7.38 -22.47 -2.53
N PHE A 80 -6.61 -22.37 -1.44
CA PHE A 80 -5.37 -21.60 -1.43
C PHE A 80 -4.32 -22.20 -2.36
N GLN A 81 -4.10 -23.51 -2.32
CA GLN A 81 -3.11 -24.20 -3.16
C GLN A 81 -3.43 -23.98 -4.65
N GLU A 82 -4.67 -24.26 -5.07
CA GLU A 82 -5.08 -24.10 -6.46
C GLU A 82 -5.08 -22.64 -6.92
N TRP A 83 -5.55 -21.70 -6.07
CA TRP A 83 -5.48 -20.27 -6.38
C TRP A 83 -4.03 -19.79 -6.50
N ALA A 84 -3.14 -20.23 -5.62
CA ALA A 84 -1.74 -19.81 -5.62
C ALA A 84 -1.00 -20.28 -6.89
N GLU A 85 -1.25 -21.52 -7.31
CA GLU A 85 -0.71 -22.11 -8.55
C GLU A 85 -1.28 -21.41 -9.78
N TYR A 86 -2.60 -21.20 -9.83
CA TYR A 86 -3.25 -20.45 -10.91
C TYR A 86 -2.65 -19.03 -11.06
N GLU A 87 -2.44 -18.32 -9.95
CA GLU A 87 -1.83 -16.99 -9.98
C GLU A 87 -0.36 -17.03 -10.42
N ASP A 88 0.42 -18.04 -10.01
CA ASP A 88 1.81 -18.21 -10.49
C ASP A 88 1.86 -18.40 -12.01
N GLN A 89 1.03 -19.30 -12.53
CA GLN A 89 0.93 -19.57 -13.97
C GLN A 89 0.48 -18.34 -14.74
N LYS A 90 -0.51 -17.60 -14.21
CA LYS A 90 -1.01 -16.37 -14.82
C LYS A 90 0.05 -15.26 -14.84
N ILE A 91 0.81 -15.09 -13.75
CA ILE A 91 1.92 -14.14 -13.68
C ILE A 91 2.99 -14.53 -14.71
N LYS A 92 3.38 -15.80 -14.78
CA LYS A 92 4.36 -16.31 -15.75
C LYS A 92 3.88 -16.07 -17.19
N SER A 93 2.67 -16.49 -17.53
CA SER A 93 2.07 -16.31 -18.86
C SER A 93 1.98 -14.85 -19.31
N LEU A 94 1.69 -13.91 -18.40
CA LEU A 94 1.69 -12.48 -18.73
C LEU A 94 3.11 -12.00 -19.04
N ARG A 95 4.11 -12.41 -18.25
CA ARG A 95 5.52 -12.04 -18.47
C ARG A 95 6.07 -12.60 -19.76
N ASP A 96 5.78 -13.87 -20.07
CA ASP A 96 6.23 -14.53 -21.30
C ASP A 96 5.69 -13.84 -22.56
N ARG A 97 4.52 -13.21 -22.45
CA ARG A 97 3.91 -12.36 -23.51
C ARG A 97 4.39 -10.90 -23.49
N GLY A 98 5.36 -10.55 -22.65
CA GLY A 98 5.84 -9.17 -22.49
C GLY A 98 4.83 -8.21 -21.83
N LEU A 99 3.74 -8.72 -21.26
CA LEU A 99 2.70 -7.92 -20.62
C LEU A 99 3.02 -7.69 -19.13
N PRO A 100 2.65 -6.50 -18.58
CA PRO A 100 2.84 -6.24 -17.16
C PRO A 100 1.98 -7.20 -16.33
N PRO A 101 2.52 -7.80 -15.26
CA PRO A 101 1.75 -8.71 -14.43
C PRO A 101 0.69 -7.92 -13.65
N HIS A 102 -0.50 -8.49 -13.52
CA HIS A 102 -1.58 -7.86 -12.77
C HIS A 102 -1.35 -7.84 -11.24
N ILE A 103 -0.39 -8.65 -10.75
CA ILE A 103 0.16 -8.64 -9.39
C ILE A 103 1.67 -8.78 -9.54
N GLU A 104 2.43 -7.95 -8.83
CA GLU A 104 3.88 -8.09 -8.78
C GLU A 104 4.27 -9.44 -8.14
N PRO A 105 5.25 -10.18 -8.68
CA PRO A 105 5.66 -11.48 -8.13
C PRO A 105 6.00 -11.43 -6.63
N HIS A 106 6.64 -10.35 -6.19
CA HIS A 106 6.93 -10.15 -4.77
C HIS A 106 5.66 -10.00 -3.92
N THR A 107 4.65 -9.30 -4.42
CA THR A 107 3.36 -9.16 -3.74
C THR A 107 2.64 -10.50 -3.62
N HIS A 108 2.67 -11.31 -4.69
CA HIS A 108 2.10 -12.67 -4.64
C HIS A 108 2.84 -13.56 -3.63
N HIS A 109 4.18 -13.51 -3.62
CA HIS A 109 4.97 -14.20 -2.61
C HIS A 109 4.61 -13.78 -1.17
N GLN A 110 4.42 -12.48 -0.92
CA GLN A 110 3.94 -11.98 0.38
C GLN A 110 2.55 -12.50 0.72
N TYR A 111 1.63 -12.59 -0.25
CA TYR A 111 0.29 -13.14 -0.03
C TYR A 111 0.35 -14.60 0.41
N LYS A 112 1.19 -15.43 -0.23
CA LYS A 112 1.38 -16.83 0.19
C LYS A 112 1.89 -16.93 1.61
N GLY A 113 2.86 -16.10 1.99
CA GLY A 113 3.38 -16.05 3.36
C GLY A 113 2.31 -15.66 4.38
N LEU A 114 1.52 -14.63 4.08
CA LEU A 114 0.43 -14.20 4.96
C LEU A 114 -0.62 -15.31 5.15
N VAL A 115 -1.04 -15.97 4.07
CA VAL A 115 -2.02 -17.06 4.15
C VAL A 115 -1.48 -18.21 4.98
N ARG A 116 -0.24 -18.65 4.75
CA ARG A 116 0.39 -19.74 5.51
C ARG A 116 0.52 -19.42 7.01
N ASN A 117 0.83 -18.17 7.34
CA ASN A 117 1.11 -17.78 8.73
C ASN A 117 -0.14 -17.38 9.51
N HIS A 118 -1.18 -16.85 8.84
CA HIS A 118 -2.34 -16.27 9.52
C HIS A 118 -3.67 -16.97 9.19
N LEU A 119 -3.87 -17.46 7.96
CA LEU A 119 -5.14 -18.05 7.55
C LEU A 119 -5.17 -19.57 7.78
N LEU A 120 -4.20 -20.30 7.24
CA LEU A 120 -4.20 -21.77 7.30
C LEU A 120 -4.20 -22.32 8.74
N PRO A 121 -3.46 -21.76 9.71
CA PRO A 121 -3.48 -22.26 11.09
C PRO A 121 -4.86 -22.23 11.76
N ARG A 122 -5.78 -21.40 11.27
CA ARG A 122 -7.12 -21.19 11.84
C ARG A 122 -8.23 -21.84 11.02
N ALA A 123 -8.09 -21.86 9.70
CA ALA A 123 -9.19 -22.15 8.79
C ALA A 123 -8.88 -23.16 7.68
N ALA A 124 -7.69 -23.80 7.66
CA ALA A 124 -7.30 -24.72 6.57
C ALA A 124 -8.38 -25.75 6.21
N ASN A 125 -8.95 -26.39 7.23
CA ASN A 125 -9.95 -27.47 7.09
C ASN A 125 -11.39 -26.97 6.92
N TRP A 126 -11.64 -25.66 6.90
CA TRP A 126 -12.99 -25.15 6.68
C TRP A 126 -13.43 -25.48 5.26
N GLN A 127 -14.58 -26.13 5.14
CA GLN A 127 -15.18 -26.45 3.85
C GLN A 127 -15.87 -25.21 3.31
N LEU A 128 -15.74 -24.91 2.01
CA LEU A 128 -16.32 -23.72 1.41
C LEU A 128 -17.83 -23.64 1.59
N ARG A 129 -18.52 -24.80 1.63
CA ARG A 129 -19.95 -24.90 1.91
C ARG A 129 -20.34 -24.56 3.35
N ASP A 130 -19.43 -24.61 4.31
CA ASP A 130 -19.78 -24.33 5.71
C ASP A 130 -19.39 -22.90 6.14
N ILE A 131 -18.90 -22.10 5.20
CA ILE A 131 -18.45 -20.74 5.46
C ILE A 131 -19.65 -19.79 5.48
N THR A 132 -19.72 -19.00 6.54
CA THR A 132 -20.71 -17.93 6.69
C THR A 132 -20.00 -16.60 6.94
N VAL A 133 -20.71 -15.49 6.70
CA VAL A 133 -20.18 -14.14 6.96
C VAL A 133 -19.70 -14.01 8.41
N GLY A 134 -20.50 -14.49 9.38
CA GLY A 134 -20.13 -14.43 10.79
C GLY A 134 -18.96 -15.32 11.21
N LYS A 135 -18.62 -16.38 10.46
CA LYS A 135 -17.37 -17.14 10.67
C LYS A 135 -16.17 -16.35 10.15
N LEU A 136 -16.32 -15.69 9.01
CA LEU A 136 -15.27 -14.85 8.43
C LEU A 136 -14.97 -13.62 9.30
N ASP A 137 -15.99 -12.93 9.81
CA ASP A 137 -15.80 -11.79 10.73
C ASP A 137 -15.01 -12.20 11.98
N ARG A 138 -15.37 -13.34 12.59
CA ARG A 138 -14.63 -13.90 13.75
C ARG A 138 -13.19 -14.23 13.41
N LEU A 139 -12.95 -14.91 12.29
CA LEU A 139 -11.59 -15.21 11.81
C LEU A 139 -10.74 -13.94 11.64
N PHE A 140 -11.31 -12.89 11.05
CA PHE A 140 -10.57 -11.64 10.85
C PHE A 140 -10.28 -10.91 12.17
N LEU A 141 -11.18 -11.00 13.14
CA LEU A 141 -10.96 -10.50 14.51
C LEU A 141 -9.89 -11.30 15.26
N GLU A 142 -9.87 -12.63 15.12
CA GLU A 142 -8.80 -13.47 15.69
C GLU A 142 -7.43 -13.10 15.11
N ILE A 143 -7.33 -12.91 13.78
CA ILE A 143 -6.09 -12.48 13.12
C ILE A 143 -5.68 -11.07 13.55
N LEU A 144 -6.65 -10.18 13.79
CA LEU A 144 -6.39 -8.85 14.33
C LEU A 144 -5.79 -8.95 15.74
N ASN A 145 -6.41 -9.72 16.63
CA ASN A 145 -6.02 -9.85 18.03
C ASN A 145 -4.64 -10.50 18.20
N ASP A 146 -4.32 -11.49 17.38
CA ASP A 146 -3.03 -12.20 17.43
C ASP A 146 -1.90 -11.47 16.69
N GLY A 147 -2.22 -10.38 15.97
CA GLY A 147 -1.29 -9.77 15.04
C GLY A 147 -1.49 -8.27 14.88
N SER A 148 -1.83 -7.85 13.67
CA SER A 148 -2.03 -6.44 13.36
C SER A 148 -3.22 -6.27 12.43
N SER A 149 -3.87 -5.11 12.51
CA SER A 149 -4.92 -4.73 11.57
C SER A 149 -4.45 -4.83 10.11
N SER A 150 -3.19 -4.46 9.83
CA SER A 150 -2.62 -4.59 8.49
C SER A 150 -2.62 -6.05 7.98
N ALA A 151 -2.37 -7.02 8.86
CA ALA A 151 -2.43 -8.43 8.51
C ALA A 151 -3.88 -8.87 8.26
N ALA A 152 -4.81 -8.52 9.16
CA ALA A 152 -6.22 -8.86 9.02
C ALA A 152 -6.84 -8.28 7.74
N GLU A 153 -6.59 -6.99 7.44
CA GLU A 153 -7.07 -6.32 6.22
C GLU A 153 -6.51 -6.99 4.95
N LYS A 154 -5.22 -7.38 4.95
CA LYS A 154 -4.61 -8.09 3.83
C LYS A 154 -5.18 -9.49 3.67
N ILE A 155 -5.37 -10.24 4.75
CA ILE A 155 -5.99 -11.58 4.69
C ILE A 155 -7.40 -11.48 4.13
N ARG A 156 -8.22 -10.53 4.58
CA ARG A 156 -9.54 -10.28 4.01
C ARG A 156 -9.48 -10.00 2.51
N ALA A 157 -8.53 -9.16 2.07
CA ALA A 157 -8.34 -8.87 0.65
C ALA A 157 -7.90 -10.10 -0.16
N ILE A 158 -7.00 -10.94 0.38
CA ILE A 158 -6.53 -12.18 -0.24
C ILE A 158 -7.66 -13.21 -0.30
N MET A 159 -8.41 -13.43 0.78
CA MET A 159 -9.57 -14.32 0.79
C MET A 159 -10.62 -13.87 -0.23
N SER A 160 -10.85 -12.56 -0.37
CA SER A 160 -11.75 -12.05 -1.41
C SER A 160 -11.25 -12.40 -2.83
N ARG A 161 -9.93 -12.48 -3.06
CA ARG A 161 -9.34 -12.94 -4.34
C ARG A 161 -9.51 -14.45 -4.52
N MET A 162 -9.22 -15.24 -3.49
CA MET A 162 -9.42 -16.69 -3.49
C MET A 162 -10.89 -17.05 -3.76
N PHE A 163 -11.85 -16.38 -3.12
CA PHE A 163 -13.28 -16.62 -3.33
C PHE A 163 -13.73 -16.22 -4.75
N ARG A 164 -13.08 -15.23 -5.38
CA ARG A 164 -13.34 -14.97 -6.81
C ARG A 164 -12.84 -16.11 -7.68
N TYR A 165 -11.68 -16.69 -7.38
CA TYR A 165 -11.19 -17.88 -8.07
C TYR A 165 -12.16 -19.05 -7.88
N ALA A 166 -12.61 -19.32 -6.65
CA ALA A 166 -13.60 -20.35 -6.36
C ALA A 166 -14.91 -20.17 -7.14
N MET A 167 -15.38 -18.93 -7.31
CA MET A 167 -16.54 -18.63 -8.18
C MET A 167 -16.27 -18.94 -9.66
N HIS A 168 -15.05 -18.71 -10.15
CA HIS A 168 -14.70 -19.04 -11.54
C HIS A 168 -14.58 -20.55 -11.77
N GLN A 169 -14.37 -21.33 -10.72
CA GLN A 169 -14.41 -22.80 -10.73
C GLN A 169 -15.80 -23.36 -10.41
N ASP A 170 -16.83 -22.51 -10.30
CA ASP A 170 -18.20 -22.87 -9.91
C ASP A 170 -18.32 -23.60 -8.55
N TRP A 171 -17.32 -23.48 -7.67
CA TRP A 171 -17.33 -24.09 -6.33
C TRP A 171 -18.22 -23.35 -5.33
N ILE A 172 -18.42 -22.04 -5.52
CA ILE A 172 -19.30 -21.20 -4.71
C ILE A 172 -20.06 -20.21 -5.60
N ALA A 173 -21.31 -19.91 -5.22
CA ALA A 173 -22.17 -18.99 -5.95
C ALA A 173 -21.77 -17.51 -5.80
N SER A 174 -21.21 -17.17 -4.64
CA SER A 174 -21.02 -15.78 -4.22
C SER A 174 -19.83 -15.62 -3.29
N ASN A 175 -19.20 -14.44 -3.36
CA ASN A 175 -18.06 -14.09 -2.53
C ASN A 175 -18.50 -13.46 -1.20
N LEU A 176 -18.75 -14.32 -0.20
CA LEU A 176 -19.19 -13.91 1.14
C LEU A 176 -18.21 -12.98 1.87
N VAL A 177 -16.93 -12.96 1.50
CA VAL A 177 -15.95 -12.05 2.10
C VAL A 177 -16.34 -10.58 1.85
N ARG A 178 -17.06 -10.28 0.77
CA ARG A 178 -17.51 -8.90 0.47
C ARG A 178 -18.53 -8.38 1.47
N ASP A 179 -19.24 -9.29 2.13
CA ASP A 179 -20.33 -8.99 3.06
C ASP A 179 -19.89 -8.85 4.51
N THR A 180 -18.64 -9.21 4.80
CA THR A 180 -18.00 -9.00 6.11
C THR A 180 -17.81 -7.51 6.39
N ASP A 181 -17.84 -7.13 7.67
CA ASP A 181 -17.72 -5.73 8.08
C ASP A 181 -16.24 -5.31 8.15
N PRO A 182 -15.76 -4.46 7.21
CA PRO A 182 -14.37 -4.03 7.22
C PRO A 182 -14.03 -3.09 8.40
N GLU A 183 -15.02 -2.49 9.06
CA GLU A 183 -14.79 -1.63 10.23
C GLU A 183 -14.28 -2.43 11.43
N LEU A 184 -14.65 -3.71 11.54
CA LEU A 184 -14.23 -4.59 12.64
C LEU A 184 -12.71 -4.78 12.72
N ILE A 185 -12.02 -4.64 11.59
CA ILE A 185 -10.57 -4.86 11.49
C ILE A 185 -9.80 -3.62 11.11
N ARG A 186 -10.46 -2.45 11.06
CA ARG A 186 -9.82 -1.20 10.67
C ARG A 186 -8.84 -0.75 11.73
N GLY A 187 -7.61 -0.51 11.31
CA GLY A 187 -6.54 -0.03 12.18
C GLY A 187 -6.49 1.48 12.25
N LYS A 188 -5.85 2.00 13.31
CA LYS A 188 -5.47 3.41 13.37
C LYS A 188 -4.49 3.69 12.24
N LYS A 189 -4.79 4.68 11.40
CA LYS A 189 -3.86 5.15 10.39
C LYS A 189 -2.75 5.94 11.07
N THR A 190 -1.52 5.47 10.95
CA THR A 190 -0.33 6.23 11.36
C THR A 190 -0.17 7.42 10.42
N LYS A 191 -0.15 8.63 10.98
CA LYS A 191 0.15 9.85 10.21
C LYS A 191 1.63 9.87 9.86
N PRO A 192 2.02 10.36 8.67
CA PRO A 192 3.44 10.51 8.35
C PRO A 192 4.12 11.48 9.33
N LYS A 193 5.22 11.04 9.94
CA LYS A 193 6.12 11.87 10.72
C LYS A 193 7.38 12.22 9.90
N ALA A 194 7.92 13.42 10.10
CA ALA A 194 9.21 13.85 9.56
C ALA A 194 10.26 13.92 10.68
N LEU A 195 11.53 13.72 10.33
CA LEU A 195 12.64 13.93 11.27
C LEU A 195 12.86 15.43 11.50
N LYS A 196 13.14 15.79 12.75
CA LYS A 196 13.64 17.11 13.14
C LYS A 196 15.13 17.25 12.80
N PRO A 197 15.67 18.47 12.68
CA PRO A 197 17.09 18.68 12.39
C PRO A 197 18.05 17.93 13.33
N GLU A 198 17.74 17.88 14.63
CA GLU A 198 18.55 17.20 15.64
C GLU A 198 18.48 15.67 15.46
N GLU A 199 17.30 15.15 15.12
CA GLU A 199 17.08 13.73 14.83
C GLU A 199 17.82 13.29 13.54
N ILE A 200 17.92 14.18 12.53
CA ILE A 200 18.71 13.95 11.32
C ILE A 200 20.21 13.86 11.68
N THR A 201 20.71 14.79 12.49
CA THR A 201 22.11 14.79 12.94
C THR A 201 22.44 13.49 13.67
N ALA A 202 21.62 13.09 14.64
CA ALA A 202 21.79 11.82 15.36
C ALA A 202 21.72 10.60 14.43
N ALA A 203 20.83 10.59 13.43
CA ALA A 203 20.80 9.53 12.42
C ALA A 203 22.08 9.47 11.57
N ARG A 204 22.66 10.62 11.21
CA ARG A 204 23.95 10.70 10.48
C ARG A 204 25.11 10.19 11.32
N GLU A 205 25.15 10.54 12.60
CA GLU A 205 26.15 10.04 13.54
C GLU A 205 26.04 8.52 13.72
N ALA A 206 24.83 8.00 13.88
CA ALA A 206 24.61 6.55 13.98
C ALA A 206 25.03 5.79 12.71
N ALA A 207 24.68 6.32 11.52
CA ALA A 207 25.11 5.73 10.25
C ALA A 207 26.63 5.72 10.11
N LYS A 208 27.29 6.83 10.47
CA LYS A 208 28.76 6.97 10.42
C LYS A 208 29.46 6.04 11.42
N ALA A 209 28.96 5.95 12.65
CA ALA A 209 29.50 5.07 13.67
C ALA A 209 29.40 3.61 13.22
N TRP A 210 28.23 3.21 12.70
CA TRP A 210 28.01 1.87 12.16
C TRP A 210 28.97 1.52 11.03
N GLU A 211 29.21 2.43 10.08
CA GLU A 211 30.15 2.22 8.96
C GLU A 211 31.60 2.01 9.41
N ASN A 212 32.00 2.58 10.55
CA ASN A 212 33.35 2.47 11.08
C ASN A 212 33.62 1.19 11.89
N GLU A 213 32.59 0.40 12.21
CA GLU A 213 32.77 -0.87 12.92
C GLU A 213 33.46 -1.93 12.04
N LEU A 214 34.49 -2.61 12.56
CA LEU A 214 35.30 -3.61 11.82
C LEU A 214 34.48 -4.73 11.12
N ASN A 215 33.24 -4.99 11.57
CA ASN A 215 32.37 -6.05 11.06
C ASN A 215 31.13 -5.55 10.31
N SER A 216 30.95 -4.24 10.13
CA SER A 216 29.86 -3.70 9.33
C SER A 216 30.20 -3.92 7.85
N ARG A 217 29.56 -4.91 7.23
CA ARG A 217 29.79 -5.25 5.82
C ARG A 217 29.46 -4.05 4.93
N LYS A 218 30.47 -3.24 4.56
CA LYS A 218 30.62 -2.35 3.38
C LYS A 218 29.33 -1.79 2.73
N VAL A 219 28.32 -1.38 3.51
CA VAL A 219 27.16 -0.65 2.98
C VAL A 219 27.46 0.83 3.25
N PRO A 220 27.50 1.68 2.21
CA PRO A 220 27.69 3.13 2.37
C PRO A 220 26.37 3.77 2.85
N MET A 221 25.97 3.42 4.07
CA MET A 221 24.74 3.81 4.73
C MET A 221 24.56 5.33 4.81
N LEU A 222 25.61 6.05 5.21
CA LEU A 222 25.57 7.51 5.33
C LEU A 222 25.30 8.16 3.97
N ASP A 223 26.04 7.75 2.94
CA ASP A 223 25.88 8.26 1.58
C ASP A 223 24.48 7.94 1.00
N ILE A 224 23.99 6.70 1.23
CA ILE A 224 22.64 6.29 0.80
C ILE A 224 21.58 7.15 1.50
N MET A 225 21.74 7.37 2.80
CA MET A 225 20.81 8.18 3.59
C MET A 225 20.81 9.64 3.13
N ASP A 226 21.98 10.26 3.01
CA ASP A 226 22.11 11.67 2.61
C ASP A 226 21.57 11.87 1.18
N LEU A 227 21.79 10.93 0.25
CA LEU A 227 21.14 10.97 -1.07
C LEU A 227 19.61 10.91 -0.94
N MET A 228 19.07 10.01 -0.10
CA MET A 228 17.62 9.89 0.08
C MET A 228 17.00 11.13 0.71
N ILE A 229 17.69 11.81 1.64
CA ILE A 229 17.24 13.08 2.23
C ILE A 229 17.30 14.19 1.19
N GLY A 230 18.38 14.28 0.40
CA GLY A 230 18.56 15.37 -0.56
C GLY A 230 17.75 15.26 -1.84
N THR A 231 17.25 14.08 -2.16
CA THR A 231 16.39 13.85 -3.34
C THR A 231 14.96 13.50 -2.97
N GLY A 232 14.72 12.99 -1.77
CA GLY A 232 13.47 12.36 -1.41
C GLY A 232 13.21 11.05 -2.14
N CYS A 233 14.16 10.46 -2.88
CA CYS A 233 13.93 9.22 -3.63
C CYS A 233 13.67 8.00 -2.70
N ARG A 234 13.08 6.93 -3.25
CA ARG A 234 12.93 5.67 -2.51
C ARG A 234 14.29 4.97 -2.44
N ILE A 235 14.54 4.21 -1.37
CA ILE A 235 15.79 3.44 -1.25
C ILE A 235 16.05 2.50 -2.44
N SER A 236 15.02 1.91 -3.04
CA SER A 236 15.21 1.09 -4.25
C SER A 236 15.62 1.90 -5.47
N GLU A 237 15.21 3.17 -5.55
CA GLU A 237 15.60 4.10 -6.62
C GLU A 237 17.05 4.55 -6.41
N ALA A 238 17.43 4.92 -5.17
CA ALA A 238 18.82 5.20 -4.82
C ALA A 238 19.77 4.05 -5.20
N LEU A 239 19.40 2.81 -4.83
CA LEU A 239 20.21 1.61 -5.11
C LEU A 239 20.20 1.18 -6.60
N ALA A 240 19.41 1.82 -7.45
CA ALA A 240 19.37 1.57 -8.89
C ALA A 240 20.15 2.59 -9.72
N LEU A 241 20.66 3.64 -9.09
CA LEU A 241 21.28 4.78 -9.76
C LEU A 241 22.60 4.36 -10.43
N HIS A 242 22.69 4.59 -11.74
CA HIS A 242 23.91 4.45 -12.52
C HIS A 242 24.58 5.81 -12.74
N TRP A 243 25.86 5.82 -13.09
CA TRP A 243 26.53 7.08 -13.43
C TRP A 243 25.92 7.76 -14.66
N ASP A 244 25.34 7.00 -15.60
CA ASP A 244 24.58 7.55 -16.73
C ASP A 244 23.28 8.29 -16.32
N ASP A 245 22.89 8.17 -15.05
CA ASP A 245 21.76 8.89 -14.45
C ASP A 245 22.21 10.13 -13.65
N VAL A 246 23.50 10.45 -13.62
CA VAL A 246 24.09 11.48 -12.74
C VAL A 246 24.76 12.57 -13.60
N HIS A 247 24.28 13.81 -13.47
CA HIS A 247 24.72 14.94 -14.28
C HIS A 247 25.28 16.04 -13.38
N LEU A 248 26.56 15.90 -12.97
CA LEU A 248 27.23 16.84 -12.07
C LEU A 248 27.83 18.06 -12.77
N GLU A 249 28.02 18.00 -14.09
CA GLU A 249 28.64 19.06 -14.89
C GLU A 249 27.64 20.12 -15.37
N ALA A 250 26.34 19.92 -15.13
CA ALA A 250 25.31 20.91 -15.44
C ALA A 250 25.39 22.10 -14.48
N ASP A 251 24.93 23.28 -14.93
CA ASP A 251 24.86 24.50 -14.11
C ASP A 251 24.14 24.26 -12.77
N GLU A 252 23.07 23.45 -12.82
CA GLU A 252 22.42 22.87 -11.65
C GLU A 252 22.62 21.34 -11.67
N PRO A 253 23.48 20.77 -10.81
CA PRO A 253 23.69 19.33 -10.73
C PRO A 253 22.38 18.58 -10.48
N TRP A 254 22.13 17.50 -11.23
CA TRP A 254 20.87 16.75 -11.12
C TRP A 254 21.03 15.24 -11.34
N VAL A 255 20.03 14.48 -10.88
CA VAL A 255 19.95 13.02 -11.04
C VAL A 255 18.66 12.60 -11.74
N HIS A 256 18.74 11.54 -12.53
CA HIS A 256 17.61 10.96 -13.25
C HIS A 256 17.06 9.71 -12.55
N ILE A 257 15.95 9.85 -11.84
CA ILE A 257 15.27 8.73 -11.18
C ILE A 257 14.31 8.05 -12.16
N ARG A 258 14.78 7.01 -12.85
CA ARG A 258 13.97 6.22 -13.82
C ARG A 258 13.87 4.72 -13.51
N TYR A 259 14.74 4.21 -12.65
CA TYR A 259 14.77 2.79 -12.28
C TYR A 259 14.67 2.53 -10.77
N ALA A 260 14.37 1.27 -10.43
CA ALA A 260 14.36 0.79 -9.06
C ALA A 260 14.93 -0.64 -8.97
N ALA A 261 15.76 -0.87 -7.96
CA ALA A 261 16.35 -2.15 -7.63
C ALA A 261 15.30 -3.05 -6.97
N LYS A 262 15.11 -4.24 -7.52
CA LYS A 262 14.10 -5.21 -7.10
C LYS A 262 14.75 -6.57 -6.94
N TRP A 263 14.39 -7.30 -5.89
CA TRP A 263 14.75 -8.71 -5.78
C TRP A 263 13.79 -9.57 -6.60
N ARG A 264 14.34 -10.49 -7.37
CA ARG A 264 13.61 -11.53 -8.08
C ARG A 264 14.19 -12.89 -7.75
N SER A 265 13.33 -13.82 -7.34
CA SER A 265 13.73 -15.21 -7.08
C SER A 265 14.35 -15.82 -8.33
N GLY A 266 15.50 -16.47 -8.19
CA GLY A 266 16.25 -17.07 -9.31
C GLY A 266 17.06 -16.10 -10.17
N GLU A 267 16.68 -14.82 -10.26
CA GLU A 267 17.40 -13.79 -11.05
C GLU A 267 18.33 -12.90 -10.20
N GLY A 268 18.13 -12.85 -8.88
CA GLY A 268 18.89 -11.98 -8.00
C GLY A 268 18.33 -10.56 -7.91
N VAL A 269 19.19 -9.57 -7.68
CA VAL A 269 18.79 -8.15 -7.74
C VAL A 269 18.80 -7.71 -9.19
N VAL A 270 17.66 -7.23 -9.66
CA VAL A 270 17.51 -6.69 -11.01
C VAL A 270 17.07 -5.23 -10.95
N ILE A 271 17.41 -4.49 -12.00
CA ILE A 271 16.94 -3.14 -12.23
C ILE A 271 15.74 -3.20 -13.17
N GLY A 272 14.69 -2.47 -12.82
CA GLY A 272 13.54 -2.31 -13.67
C GLY A 272 12.89 -0.95 -13.48
N PRO A 273 11.89 -0.60 -14.29
CA PRO A 273 11.24 0.70 -14.20
C PRO A 273 10.65 0.93 -12.81
N THR A 274 10.61 2.20 -12.42
CA THR A 274 9.92 2.67 -11.21
C THR A 274 8.48 2.18 -11.18
N LYS A 275 7.90 2.12 -9.97
CA LYS A 275 6.48 1.78 -9.84
C LYS A 275 5.65 2.86 -10.54
N GLY A 276 4.86 2.46 -11.53
CA GLY A 276 4.08 3.38 -12.35
C GLY A 276 4.86 3.99 -13.54
N ARG A 277 6.12 3.57 -13.76
CA ARG A 277 6.97 4.01 -14.89
C ARG A 277 7.15 5.53 -15.00
N LYS A 278 7.02 6.26 -13.88
CA LYS A 278 7.27 7.70 -13.87
C LYS A 278 8.76 7.95 -13.68
N GLU A 279 9.32 8.76 -14.55
CA GLU A 279 10.69 9.25 -14.46
C GLU A 279 10.67 10.64 -13.85
N THR A 280 11.62 10.94 -12.97
CA THR A 280 11.77 12.26 -12.36
C THR A 280 13.22 12.70 -12.45
N ARG A 281 13.45 13.92 -12.93
CA ARG A 281 14.75 14.59 -12.88
C ARG A 281 14.77 15.50 -11.66
N ILE A 282 15.78 15.35 -10.82
CA ILE A 282 15.85 16.03 -9.53
C ILE A 282 17.16 16.79 -9.47
N VAL A 283 17.09 18.13 -9.40
CA VAL A 283 18.22 18.96 -9.01
C VAL A 283 18.63 18.59 -7.59
N VAL A 284 19.92 18.36 -7.37
CA VAL A 284 20.44 17.90 -6.09
C VAL A 284 21.12 19.04 -5.33
N PRO A 285 20.96 19.10 -3.99
CA PRO A 285 21.73 20.02 -3.17
C PRO A 285 23.24 19.77 -3.29
N LYS A 286 24.05 20.81 -3.03
CA LYS A 286 25.52 20.76 -3.08
C LYS A 286 26.10 19.55 -2.33
N TYR A 287 25.63 19.28 -1.11
CA TYR A 287 26.15 18.16 -0.32
C TYR A 287 25.93 16.78 -0.98
N VAL A 288 24.85 16.61 -1.75
CA VAL A 288 24.61 15.38 -2.52
C VAL A 288 25.53 15.32 -3.73
N ALA A 289 25.72 16.45 -4.43
CA ALA A 289 26.69 16.53 -5.53
C ALA A 289 28.11 16.19 -5.05
N ASP A 290 28.53 16.70 -3.88
CA ASP A 290 29.82 16.41 -3.27
C ASP A 290 29.98 14.91 -2.94
N ILE A 291 28.92 14.26 -2.42
CA ILE A 291 28.89 12.80 -2.18
C ILE A 291 29.08 12.05 -3.50
N LEU A 292 28.29 12.40 -4.53
CA LEU A 292 28.34 11.74 -5.83
C LEU A 292 29.72 11.91 -6.49
N LEU A 293 30.30 13.11 -6.45
CA LEU A 293 31.62 13.37 -6.97
C LEU A 293 32.69 12.54 -6.25
N ARG A 294 32.69 12.57 -4.91
CA ARG A 294 33.61 11.74 -4.10
C ARG A 294 33.48 10.26 -4.47
N ARG A 295 32.27 9.75 -4.65
CA ARG A 295 32.05 8.34 -5.01
C ARG A 295 32.52 8.02 -6.43
N ARG A 296 32.33 8.94 -7.39
CA ARG A 296 32.80 8.77 -8.78
C ARG A 296 34.31 8.68 -8.86
N ILE A 297 35.02 9.49 -8.08
CA ILE A 297 36.50 9.47 -8.03
C ILE A 297 37.03 8.16 -7.44
N ASN A 298 36.31 7.58 -6.46
CA ASN A 298 36.77 6.41 -5.71
C ASN A 298 36.26 5.06 -6.27
N SER A 299 35.51 5.04 -7.37
CA SER A 299 34.96 3.81 -7.96
C SER A 299 34.72 3.92 -9.46
N GLU A 300 35.22 2.93 -10.20
CA GLU A 300 35.02 2.80 -11.64
C GLU A 300 33.78 1.99 -12.01
N HIS A 301 33.06 1.42 -11.04
CA HIS A 301 31.88 0.62 -11.31
C HIS A 301 30.72 1.47 -11.87
N ALA A 302 29.88 0.88 -12.72
CA ALA A 302 28.77 1.56 -13.38
C ALA A 302 27.68 2.05 -12.41
N LEU A 303 27.52 1.39 -11.27
CA LEU A 303 26.54 1.72 -10.23
C LEU A 303 27.12 2.73 -9.24
N VAL A 304 26.29 3.71 -8.84
CA VAL A 304 26.65 4.66 -7.78
C VAL A 304 26.81 3.95 -6.42
N PHE A 305 25.92 3.01 -6.12
CA PHE A 305 26.00 2.15 -4.93
C PHE A 305 26.07 0.69 -5.33
N HIS A 306 27.17 0.05 -4.96
CA HIS A 306 27.48 -1.32 -5.31
C HIS A 306 28.10 -2.07 -4.12
N ASN A 307 28.10 -3.40 -4.20
CA ASN A 307 28.88 -4.24 -3.30
C ASN A 307 30.37 -4.23 -3.70
N ARG A 308 31.22 -4.97 -2.98
CA ARG A 308 32.67 -5.04 -3.26
C ARG A 308 33.00 -5.41 -4.71
N ASP A 309 32.16 -6.19 -5.37
CA ASP A 309 32.39 -6.73 -6.71
C ASP A 309 31.73 -5.90 -7.81
N GLY A 310 31.25 -4.69 -7.49
CA GLY A 310 30.55 -3.82 -8.44
C GLY A 310 29.11 -4.22 -8.75
N ARG A 311 28.56 -5.21 -8.05
CA ARG A 311 27.18 -5.69 -8.24
C ARG A 311 26.19 -4.93 -7.36
N HIS A 312 24.90 -5.03 -7.68
CA HIS A 312 23.84 -4.36 -6.93
C HIS A 312 23.83 -4.74 -5.44
N LEU A 313 23.59 -3.74 -4.59
CA LEU A 313 23.24 -3.96 -3.18
C LEU A 313 21.82 -4.49 -3.06
N HIS A 314 21.63 -5.54 -2.26
CA HIS A 314 20.31 -6.12 -2.04
C HIS A 314 19.41 -5.17 -1.21
N PRO A 315 18.28 -4.65 -1.74
CA PRO A 315 17.51 -3.63 -1.04
C PRO A 315 16.99 -4.04 0.34
N SER A 316 16.59 -5.30 0.53
CA SER A 316 16.14 -5.77 1.86
C SER A 316 17.30 -5.92 2.83
N TYR A 317 18.51 -6.21 2.32
CA TYR A 317 19.71 -6.28 3.14
C TYR A 317 20.09 -4.88 3.63
N VAL A 318 20.14 -3.89 2.73
CA VAL A 318 20.40 -2.49 3.10
C VAL A 318 19.36 -1.98 4.11
N ARG A 319 18.06 -2.25 3.91
CA ARG A 319 17.03 -1.86 4.89
C ARG A 319 17.23 -2.52 6.25
N LYS A 320 17.63 -3.81 6.28
CA LYS A 320 17.94 -4.52 7.53
C LYS A 320 19.10 -3.85 8.25
N LYS A 321 20.20 -3.56 7.53
CA LYS A 321 21.38 -2.89 8.08
C LYS A 321 21.12 -1.47 8.53
N LEU A 322 20.28 -0.73 7.81
CA LEU A 322 19.83 0.59 8.24
C LEU A 322 19.12 0.51 9.59
N LYS A 323 18.20 -0.45 9.75
CA LYS A 323 17.50 -0.64 11.03
C LYS A 323 18.48 -0.99 12.15
N GLU A 324 19.42 -1.90 11.90
CA GLU A 324 20.45 -2.26 12.88
C GLU A 324 21.31 -1.05 13.29
N ALA A 325 21.75 -0.23 12.33
CA ALA A 325 22.55 0.98 12.59
C ALA A 325 21.78 2.00 13.44
N MET A 326 20.51 2.25 13.11
CA MET A 326 19.66 3.19 13.85
C MET A 326 19.35 2.69 15.26
N ALA A 327 19.18 1.37 15.44
CA ALA A 327 19.01 0.76 16.74
C ALA A 327 20.24 0.93 17.63
N GLN A 328 21.43 0.64 17.09
CA GLN A 328 22.70 0.78 17.82
C GLN A 328 22.99 2.23 18.22
N GLY A 329 22.65 3.20 17.37
CA GLY A 329 22.77 4.62 17.69
C GLY A 329 21.66 5.19 18.57
N GLY A 330 20.72 4.38 19.06
CA GLY A 330 19.60 4.85 19.89
C GLY A 330 18.56 5.71 19.16
N VAL A 331 18.56 5.67 17.82
CA VAL A 331 17.76 6.53 16.91
C VAL A 331 16.38 5.92 16.61
N ASP A 332 16.15 4.67 17.01
CA ASP A 332 14.92 3.93 16.73
C ASP A 332 13.64 4.62 17.27
N ALA A 333 13.77 5.36 18.37
CA ALA A 333 12.68 6.08 19.00
C ALA A 333 12.12 7.23 18.14
N PHE A 334 12.84 7.67 17.12
CA PHE A 334 12.39 8.76 16.25
C PHE A 334 11.31 8.32 15.26
N ALA A 335 11.18 7.01 15.03
CA ALA A 335 10.23 6.42 14.10
C ALA A 335 8.86 6.14 14.73
N ASP A 336 7.83 6.04 13.87
CA ASP A 336 6.49 5.58 14.25
C ASP A 336 6.52 4.14 14.80
N ASP A 337 5.39 3.67 15.35
CA ASP A 337 5.17 2.28 15.77
C ASP A 337 5.78 1.26 14.77
N GLY A 338 6.77 0.51 15.25
CA GLY A 338 7.50 -0.51 14.48
C GLY A 338 8.95 -0.18 14.09
N GLY A 339 9.50 0.93 14.59
CA GLY A 339 10.93 1.26 14.52
C GLY A 339 11.37 1.89 13.19
N PHE A 340 12.67 2.18 13.07
CA PHE A 340 13.22 2.98 11.98
C PHE A 340 13.02 2.35 10.59
N LYS A 341 12.56 3.16 9.63
CA LYS A 341 12.31 2.75 8.23
C LYS A 341 12.93 3.76 7.28
N SER A 342 13.60 3.27 6.23
CA SER A 342 14.16 4.10 5.14
C SER A 342 13.20 5.14 4.53
N HIS A 343 11.88 4.89 4.56
CA HIS A 343 10.89 5.85 4.07
C HIS A 343 10.83 7.14 4.88
N LEU A 344 11.35 7.14 6.12
CA LEU A 344 11.37 8.31 6.97
C LEU A 344 12.20 9.44 6.35
N PHE A 345 13.34 9.13 5.72
CA PHE A 345 14.14 10.13 4.98
C PHE A 345 13.35 10.81 3.86
N ARG A 346 12.57 10.02 3.11
CA ARG A 346 11.69 10.55 2.08
C ARG A 346 10.56 11.39 2.68
N LYS A 347 9.95 10.98 3.79
CA LYS A 347 8.94 11.79 4.49
C LYS A 347 9.53 13.13 4.93
N THR A 348 10.73 13.12 5.51
CA THR A 348 11.46 14.33 5.92
C THR A 348 11.71 15.27 4.75
N ALA A 349 12.28 14.75 3.65
CA ALA A 349 12.56 15.55 2.45
C ALA A 349 11.29 16.19 1.87
N LEU A 350 10.23 15.40 1.71
CA LEU A 350 8.97 15.87 1.12
C LEU A 350 8.21 16.83 2.04
N THR A 351 8.29 16.65 3.36
CA THR A 351 7.75 17.59 4.34
C THR A 351 8.50 18.92 4.30
N ALA A 352 9.84 18.89 4.20
CA ALA A 352 10.63 20.12 4.08
C ALA A 352 10.26 20.90 2.81
N ILE A 353 10.15 20.22 1.67
CA ILE A 353 9.73 20.83 0.41
C ILE A 353 8.31 21.40 0.51
N GLU A 354 7.38 20.66 1.12
CA GLU A 354 6.00 21.14 1.28
C GLU A 354 5.93 22.40 2.14
N ARG A 355 6.69 22.46 3.24
CA ARG A 355 6.73 23.63 4.12
C ARG A 355 7.29 24.88 3.43
N THR A 356 8.17 24.72 2.45
CA THR A 356 8.80 25.85 1.75
C THR A 356 8.09 26.22 0.45
N TYR A 357 7.64 25.24 -0.32
CA TYR A 357 7.16 25.42 -1.70
C TYR A 357 5.75 24.88 -1.94
N GLY A 358 5.10 24.35 -0.91
CA GLY A 358 3.75 23.80 -0.98
C GLY A 358 3.67 22.34 -1.45
N LEU A 359 2.47 21.78 -1.30
CA LEU A 359 2.21 20.35 -1.46
C LEU A 359 2.39 19.86 -2.91
N GLU A 360 2.17 20.71 -3.90
CA GLU A 360 2.34 20.38 -5.31
C GLU A 360 3.82 20.18 -5.67
N ALA A 361 4.71 21.04 -5.16
CA ALA A 361 6.15 20.90 -5.33
C ALA A 361 6.64 19.57 -4.71
N ALA A 362 6.18 19.26 -3.49
CA ALA A 362 6.49 17.98 -2.85
C ALA A 362 5.97 16.78 -3.67
N ALA A 363 4.77 16.88 -4.26
CA ALA A 363 4.22 15.81 -5.10
C ALA A 363 4.99 15.63 -6.42
N SER A 364 5.47 16.73 -7.00
CA SER A 364 6.32 16.72 -8.19
C SER A 364 7.66 16.03 -7.90
N GLN A 365 8.35 16.46 -6.82
CA GLN A 365 9.59 15.85 -6.33
C GLN A 365 9.41 14.34 -6.08
N ALA A 366 8.31 13.98 -5.43
CA ALA A 366 7.99 12.60 -5.12
C ALA A 366 7.74 11.74 -6.38
N GLY A 367 7.51 12.34 -7.54
CA GLY A 367 7.10 11.60 -8.73
C GLY A 367 5.71 10.97 -8.55
N HIS A 368 4.81 11.59 -7.80
CA HIS A 368 3.44 11.08 -7.67
C HIS A 368 2.55 11.58 -8.81
N SER A 369 1.59 10.76 -9.23
CA SER A 369 0.59 11.13 -10.26
C SER A 369 -0.61 11.87 -9.67
N ARG A 370 -0.77 11.82 -8.34
CA ARG A 370 -1.84 12.50 -7.60
C ARG A 370 -1.27 13.10 -6.32
N VAL A 371 -1.57 14.38 -6.10
CA VAL A 371 -1.12 15.15 -4.94
C VAL A 371 -1.57 14.52 -3.62
N ALA A 372 -2.81 14.01 -3.57
CA ALA A 372 -3.38 13.34 -2.38
C ALA A 372 -2.57 12.13 -1.87
N ILE A 373 -1.71 11.51 -2.71
CA ILE A 373 -0.81 10.43 -2.27
C ILE A 373 0.31 11.00 -1.40
N THR A 374 0.86 12.16 -1.79
CA THR A 374 1.93 12.86 -1.07
C THR A 374 1.43 13.32 0.30
N GLU A 375 0.28 13.99 0.33
CA GLU A 375 -0.36 14.46 1.55
C GLU A 375 -0.61 13.32 2.55
N ARG A 376 -1.30 12.26 2.12
CA ARG A 376 -1.74 11.19 3.04
C ARG A 376 -0.62 10.32 3.59
N SER A 377 0.50 10.19 2.86
CA SER A 377 1.49 9.15 3.14
C SER A 377 2.91 9.67 3.38
N TYR A 378 3.20 10.93 3.02
CA TYR A 378 4.57 11.43 3.00
C TYR A 378 4.79 12.78 3.67
N VAL A 379 3.80 13.67 3.71
CA VAL A 379 3.93 15.00 4.31
C VAL A 379 3.34 14.98 5.71
N GLU A 380 4.17 15.34 6.70
CA GLU A 380 3.70 15.54 8.07
C GLU A 380 2.62 16.62 8.14
N GLU A 381 1.57 16.37 8.90
CA GLU A 381 0.45 17.29 9.04
C GLU A 381 0.91 18.63 9.63
N ASN A 382 0.59 19.72 8.93
CA ASN A 382 0.88 21.05 9.42
C ASN A 382 -0.22 21.49 10.41
N LEU A 383 0.11 21.47 11.70
CA LEU A 383 -0.79 21.87 12.79
C LEU A 383 -0.64 23.36 13.17
N GLN A 384 0.14 24.14 12.40
CA GLN A 384 0.30 25.57 12.69
C GLN A 384 -1.00 26.33 12.42
N PRO A 385 -1.34 27.34 13.26
CA PRO A 385 -2.47 28.22 13.01
C PRO A 385 -2.34 28.85 11.62
N VAL A 386 -3.39 28.69 10.82
CA VAL A 386 -3.46 29.29 9.50
C VAL A 386 -3.76 30.78 9.67
N ASN A 387 -2.80 31.64 9.30
CA ASN A 387 -2.95 33.07 9.42
C ASN A 387 -3.18 33.73 8.05
N TYR A 388 -4.45 33.93 7.72
CA TYR A 388 -4.89 34.77 6.59
C TYR A 388 -5.57 36.05 7.07
N SER A 389 -5.30 36.48 8.31
CA SER A 389 -6.03 37.60 8.92
C SER A 389 -5.90 38.87 8.09
N SER A 390 -4.71 39.16 7.54
CA SER A 390 -4.47 40.33 6.69
C SER A 390 -5.38 40.39 5.46
N ALA A 391 -5.63 39.26 4.80
CA ALA A 391 -6.54 39.20 3.66
C ALA A 391 -8.00 39.43 4.09
N LEU A 392 -8.40 38.89 5.24
CA LEU A 392 -9.75 39.07 5.79
C LEU A 392 -9.98 40.50 6.32
N ASP A 393 -8.99 41.09 6.97
CA ASP A 393 -9.00 42.46 7.46
C ASP A 393 -9.20 43.46 6.31
N SER A 394 -8.61 43.17 5.14
CA SER A 394 -8.74 44.01 3.95
C SER A 394 -10.17 44.09 3.39
N LEU A 395 -11.03 43.11 3.69
CA LEU A 395 -12.44 43.13 3.29
C LEU A 395 -13.24 44.16 4.11
N ILE A 396 -12.92 44.30 5.40
CA ILE A 396 -13.63 45.20 6.31
C ILE A 396 -13.08 46.63 6.19
N GLN A 397 -11.79 46.80 5.88
CA GLN A 397 -11.19 48.12 5.70
C GLN A 397 -11.68 48.85 4.44
N ARG A 398 -12.12 48.13 3.39
CA ARG A 398 -12.72 48.73 2.19
C ARG A 398 -14.08 49.38 2.45
N ASP A 399 -14.87 48.89 3.41
CA ASP A 399 -16.17 49.46 3.79
C ASP A 399 -16.05 50.76 4.64
N ARG A 400 -14.91 50.97 5.30
CA ARG A 400 -14.68 52.18 6.12
C ARG A 400 -14.18 53.39 5.33
N GLN A 401 -13.52 53.16 4.18
CA GLN A 401 -13.09 54.23 3.28
C GLN A 401 -14.23 54.77 2.40
N THR A 402 -15.24 53.96 2.08
CA THR A 402 -16.43 54.41 1.35
C THR A 402 -17.36 55.27 2.20
N SER A 403 -17.45 55.02 3.51
CA SER A 403 -18.31 55.78 4.43
C SER A 403 -17.71 57.10 4.96
N THR A 404 -16.45 57.41 4.62
CA THR A 404 -15.79 58.69 4.98
C THR A 404 -15.76 59.71 3.85
N THR A 405 -16.27 59.36 2.66
CA THR A 405 -16.30 60.27 1.49
C THR A 405 -17.67 60.93 1.27
N GLU A 406 -18.72 60.55 2.03
CA GLU A 406 -20.09 61.08 1.87
C GLU A 406 -20.48 62.21 2.86
N THR A 407 -19.53 62.77 3.63
CA THR A 407 -19.80 63.88 4.57
C THR A 407 -18.93 65.13 4.35
N SER A 408 -18.54 65.41 3.11
CA SER A 408 -17.99 66.72 2.70
C SER A 408 -19.04 67.59 2.03
#